data_AF-A0A016VQ78-F1
#
_entry.id   AF-A0A016VQ78-F1
#
_cell.length_a   1.000
_cell.length_b   1.000
_cell.length_c   1.000
_cell.angle_alpha   90.00
_cell.angle_beta   90.00
_cell.angle_gamma   90.00
#
_symmetry.space_group_name_H-M   'P 1'
#
loop_
_entity.id
_entity.type
_entity.pdbx_description
1 polymer ?
#
loop_
_entity_poly.entity_id
_entity_poly.type
_entity_poly.pdbx_seq_one_letter_code
_entity_poly.pdbx_strand_id
1 'polypeptide(L)'
;MVHQCFQQVRSQVDSLIQCYTDSVFTPGCAKGAPQMVPKRYMETFKLALFTEMNKVLAQSGIQEQVIPFVKAGKKFTSCGMNCVQRATSSCRKQHNCELLLPSDNVMVQKLRTCMQSSGFGTAGVQQVCNCLANAGANQFASVCNRLTII
;
A
#
# COMPACT_ATOMS: atom_id res chain seq x y z
N MET A 1 -7.86 12.84 17.23
CA MET A 1 -8.71 11.65 17.07
C MET A 1 -8.25 10.78 15.90
N VAL A 2 -8.33 11.22 14.64
CA VAL A 2 -7.88 10.42 13.46
C VAL A 2 -6.44 9.90 13.56
N HIS A 3 -5.49 10.72 14.02
CA HIS A 3 -4.10 10.29 14.24
C HIS A 3 -3.97 9.07 15.17
N GLN A 4 -4.80 8.97 16.22
CA GLN A 4 -4.75 7.86 17.17
C GLN A 4 -5.17 6.54 16.52
N CYS A 5 -6.08 6.56 15.53
CA CYS A 5 -6.48 5.37 14.78
C CYS A 5 -5.30 4.73 14.04
N PHE A 6 -4.40 5.54 13.48
CA PHE A 6 -3.20 5.05 12.81
C PHE A 6 -2.11 4.63 13.81
N GLN A 7 -2.04 5.25 14.99
CA GLN A 7 -1.12 4.81 16.05
C GLN A 7 -1.48 3.42 16.59
N GLN A 8 -2.77 3.06 16.65
CA GLN A 8 -3.22 1.73 17.13
C GLN A 8 -2.76 0.56 16.24
N VAL A 9 -2.47 0.83 14.97
CA VAL A 9 -2.00 -0.18 14.01
C VAL A 9 -0.54 0.00 13.61
N ARG A 10 0.18 0.88 14.30
CA ARG A 10 1.55 1.27 13.93
C ARG A 10 2.48 0.06 13.85
N SER A 11 2.45 -0.83 14.84
CA SER A 11 3.25 -2.06 14.83
C SER A 11 2.96 -2.96 13.63
N GLN A 12 1.70 -3.10 13.25
CA GLN A 12 1.27 -3.90 12.11
C GLN A 12 1.74 -3.25 10.80
N VAL A 13 1.68 -1.92 10.72
CA VAL A 13 2.17 -1.15 9.57
C VAL A 13 3.71 -1.21 9.47
N ASP A 14 4.43 -1.13 10.59
CA ASP A 14 5.89 -1.27 10.61
C ASP A 14 6.31 -2.68 10.18
N SER A 15 5.61 -3.72 10.68
CA SER A 15 5.79 -5.11 10.24
C SER A 15 5.49 -5.31 8.76
N LEU A 16 4.43 -4.67 8.25
CA LEU A 16 4.07 -4.68 6.83
C LEU A 16 5.20 -4.09 5.99
N ILE A 17 5.70 -2.92 6.37
CA ILE A 17 6.78 -2.21 5.66
C ILE A 17 8.03 -3.09 5.64
N GLN A 18 8.37 -3.71 6.77
CA GLN A 18 9.53 -4.59 6.85
C GLN A 18 9.37 -5.82 5.93
N CYS A 19 8.26 -6.54 6.04
CA CYS A 19 7.95 -7.69 5.18
C CYS A 19 8.02 -7.32 3.69
N TYR A 20 7.44 -6.18 3.32
CA TYR A 20 7.42 -5.75 1.93
C TYR A 20 8.82 -5.35 1.43
N THR A 21 9.60 -4.67 2.28
CA THR A 21 10.99 -4.31 1.99
C THR A 21 11.84 -5.56 1.75
N ASP A 22 11.77 -6.52 2.66
CA ASP A 22 12.56 -7.74 2.60
C ASP A 22 12.17 -8.66 1.43
N SER A 23 10.89 -8.69 1.07
CA SER A 23 10.38 -9.56 0.01
C SER A 23 10.50 -8.98 -1.40
N VAL A 24 10.59 -7.65 -1.55
CA VAL A 24 10.56 -6.98 -2.87
C VAL A 24 11.81 -6.16 -3.15
N PHE A 25 12.26 -5.34 -2.20
CA PHE A 25 13.33 -4.37 -2.45
C PHE A 25 14.70 -4.94 -2.15
N THR A 26 14.88 -5.63 -1.02
CA THR A 26 16.16 -6.26 -0.63
C THR A 26 16.69 -7.23 -1.69
N PRO A 27 15.87 -8.11 -2.31
CA PRO A 27 16.33 -9.00 -3.36
C PRO A 27 16.65 -8.29 -4.68
N GLY A 28 16.12 -7.08 -4.88
CA GLY A 28 16.32 -6.28 -6.09
C GLY A 28 17.67 -5.56 -6.15
N CYS A 29 18.45 -5.58 -5.08
CA CYS A 29 19.82 -5.08 -5.05
C CYS A 29 20.76 -5.98 -5.87
N ALA A 30 21.73 -5.38 -6.55
CA ALA A 30 22.76 -6.12 -7.26
C ALA A 30 23.63 -6.92 -6.27
N LYS A 31 23.80 -8.22 -6.51
CA LYS A 31 24.65 -9.12 -5.70
C LYS A 31 26.05 -9.32 -6.30
N GLY A 32 26.34 -8.65 -7.42
CA GLY A 32 27.56 -8.81 -8.19
C GLY A 32 27.66 -7.72 -9.26
N ALA A 33 28.23 -8.03 -10.42
CA ALA A 33 28.32 -7.08 -11.52
C ALA A 33 26.93 -6.49 -11.85
N PRO A 34 26.82 -5.16 -11.98
CA PRO A 34 25.55 -4.52 -12.29
C PRO A 34 25.06 -4.96 -13.67
N GLN A 35 23.75 -5.11 -13.80
CA GLN A 35 23.09 -5.44 -15.06
C GLN A 35 22.07 -4.36 -15.44
N MET A 36 21.74 -4.29 -16.71
CA MET A 36 20.64 -3.45 -17.18
C MET A 36 19.32 -3.99 -16.66
N VAL A 37 18.51 -3.12 -16.05
CA VAL A 37 17.19 -3.48 -15.51
C VAL A 37 16.08 -2.75 -16.26
N PRO A 38 14.84 -3.32 -16.29
CA PRO A 38 13.72 -2.65 -16.94
C PRO A 38 13.41 -1.30 -16.29
N LYS A 39 13.21 -0.27 -17.11
CA LYS A 39 12.76 1.04 -16.64
C LYS A 39 11.35 0.92 -16.05
N ARG A 40 11.14 1.47 -14.86
CA ARG A 40 9.87 1.44 -14.13
C ARG A 40 9.20 2.81 -14.09
N TYR A 41 7.87 2.79 -14.11
CA TYR A 41 7.04 3.98 -14.00
C TYR A 41 6.07 3.80 -12.84
N MET A 42 6.06 4.75 -11.90
CA MET A 42 5.18 4.65 -10.73
C MET A 42 3.69 4.59 -11.10
N GLU A 43 3.31 5.14 -12.26
CA GLU A 43 1.93 5.09 -12.75
C GLU A 43 1.46 3.67 -13.10
N THR A 44 2.34 2.79 -13.60
CA THR A 44 1.95 1.39 -13.90
C THR A 44 1.71 0.61 -12.62
N PHE A 45 2.55 0.83 -11.59
CA PHE A 45 2.33 0.25 -10.27
C PHE A 45 1.04 0.75 -9.63
N LYS A 46 0.74 2.06 -9.69
CA LYS A 46 -0.53 2.61 -9.21
C LYS A 46 -1.72 1.94 -9.90
N LEU A 47 -1.67 1.76 -11.21
CA LEU A 47 -2.73 1.11 -11.97
C LEU A 47 -2.94 -0.34 -11.53
N ALA A 48 -1.85 -1.12 -11.37
CA ALA A 48 -1.93 -2.49 -10.88
C ALA A 48 -2.54 -2.56 -9.46
N LEU A 49 -2.11 -1.66 -8.57
CA LEU A 49 -2.65 -1.56 -7.22
C LEU A 49 -4.15 -1.22 -7.22
N PHE A 50 -4.57 -0.22 -8.00
CA PHE A 50 -5.99 0.15 -8.13
C PHE A 50 -6.84 -0.98 -8.71
N THR A 51 -6.29 -1.71 -9.68
CA THR A 51 -6.97 -2.87 -10.27
C THR A 51 -7.21 -3.95 -9.22
N GLU A 52 -6.21 -4.25 -8.39
CA GLU A 52 -6.35 -5.23 -7.32
C GLU A 52 -7.31 -4.73 -6.22
N MET A 53 -7.20 -3.47 -5.80
CA MET A 53 -8.15 -2.88 -4.86
C MET A 53 -9.59 -2.97 -5.36
N ASN A 54 -9.83 -2.67 -6.64
CA ASN A 54 -11.16 -2.79 -7.23
C ASN A 54 -11.69 -4.23 -7.18
N LYS A 55 -10.86 -5.25 -7.40
CA LYS A 55 -11.28 -6.66 -7.25
C LYS A 55 -11.69 -6.97 -5.82
N VAL A 56 -10.88 -6.56 -4.83
CA VAL A 56 -11.16 -6.76 -3.40
C VAL A 56 -12.48 -6.08 -2.98
N LEU A 57 -12.68 -4.85 -3.44
CA LEU A 57 -13.88 -4.07 -3.15
C LEU A 57 -15.13 -4.62 -3.84
N ALA A 58 -15.00 -5.10 -5.08
CA ALA A 58 -16.09 -5.75 -5.82
C ALA A 58 -16.51 -7.06 -5.14
N GLN A 59 -15.54 -7.87 -4.71
CA GLN A 59 -15.80 -9.10 -3.94
C GLN A 59 -16.53 -8.83 -2.62
N SER A 60 -16.26 -7.69 -2.00
CA SER A 60 -16.90 -7.26 -0.77
C SER A 60 -18.27 -6.57 -0.99
N GLY A 61 -18.70 -6.33 -2.24
CA GLY A 61 -19.97 -5.68 -2.57
C GLY A 61 -20.06 -4.19 -2.16
N ILE A 62 -18.91 -3.53 -1.97
CA ILE A 62 -18.83 -2.15 -1.45
C ILE A 62 -18.12 -1.19 -2.39
N GLN A 63 -17.82 -1.60 -3.62
CA GLN A 63 -17.03 -0.83 -4.59
C GLN A 63 -17.55 0.61 -4.75
N GLU A 64 -18.85 0.79 -4.98
CA GLU A 64 -19.44 2.13 -5.16
C GLU A 64 -19.37 3.00 -3.91
N GLN A 65 -19.45 2.38 -2.73
CA GLN A 65 -19.42 3.09 -1.44
C GLN A 65 -17.99 3.56 -1.08
N VAL A 66 -16.96 2.92 -1.64
CA VAL A 66 -15.55 3.22 -1.36
C VAL A 66 -14.95 4.26 -2.33
N ILE A 67 -15.53 4.44 -3.53
CA ILE A 67 -15.06 5.42 -4.53
C ILE A 67 -14.88 6.85 -3.98
N PRO A 68 -15.85 7.44 -3.24
CA PRO A 68 -15.69 8.79 -2.68
C PRO A 68 -14.46 8.92 -1.77
N PHE A 69 -14.06 7.84 -1.11
CA PHE A 69 -12.93 7.83 -0.19
C PHE A 69 -11.60 7.66 -0.90
N VAL A 70 -11.54 6.84 -1.94
CA VAL A 70 -10.36 6.80 -2.82
C VAL A 70 -10.06 8.21 -3.35
N LYS A 71 -11.11 8.95 -3.71
CA LYS A 71 -11.02 10.35 -4.13
C LYS A 71 -10.53 11.26 -3.01
N ALA A 72 -11.04 11.12 -1.78
CA ALA A 72 -10.59 11.90 -0.61
C ALA A 72 -9.14 11.58 -0.22
N GLY A 73 -8.75 10.31 -0.28
CA GLY A 73 -7.41 9.80 0.04
C GLY A 73 -6.35 10.17 -1.00
N LYS A 74 -6.75 10.59 -2.21
CA LYS A 74 -5.82 10.94 -3.30
C LYS A 74 -4.74 11.95 -2.89
N LYS A 75 -5.10 12.96 -2.08
CA LYS A 75 -4.13 13.96 -1.59
C LYS A 75 -3.12 13.33 -0.64
N PHE A 76 -3.58 12.48 0.27
CA PHE A 76 -2.72 11.76 1.20
C PHE A 76 -1.78 10.78 0.48
N THR A 77 -2.30 9.99 -0.46
CA THR A 77 -1.48 9.05 -1.24
C THR A 77 -0.46 9.78 -2.11
N SER A 78 -0.84 10.90 -2.71
CA SER A 78 0.10 11.76 -3.48
C SER A 78 1.20 12.34 -2.58
N CYS A 79 0.87 12.76 -1.36
CA CYS A 79 1.86 13.23 -0.38
C CYS A 79 2.84 12.10 0.00
N GLY A 80 2.33 10.91 0.33
CA GLY A 80 3.16 9.74 0.64
C GLY A 80 4.09 9.34 -0.50
N MET A 81 3.57 9.29 -1.73
CA MET A 81 4.37 9.00 -2.93
C MET A 81 5.48 10.03 -3.15
N ASN A 82 5.16 11.32 -2.99
CA ASN A 82 6.17 12.39 -3.09
C ASN A 82 7.25 12.25 -2.01
N CYS A 83 6.88 11.83 -0.80
CA CYS A 83 7.83 11.57 0.29
C CYS A 83 8.79 10.43 -0.08
N VAL A 84 8.26 9.29 -0.51
CA VAL A 84 9.05 8.14 -0.95
C VAL A 84 9.94 8.51 -2.14
N GLN A 85 9.41 9.23 -3.12
CA GLN A 85 10.18 9.68 -4.28
C GLN A 85 11.32 10.60 -3.86
N ARG A 86 11.10 11.54 -2.94
CA ARG A 86 12.16 12.41 -2.42
C ARG A 86 13.24 11.61 -1.70
N ALA A 87 12.85 10.67 -0.84
CA ALA A 87 13.78 9.84 -0.07
C ALA A 87 14.63 8.90 -0.94
N THR A 88 14.08 8.40 -2.05
CA THR A 88 14.74 7.38 -2.89
C THR A 88 15.40 7.96 -4.16
N SER A 89 14.98 9.15 -4.62
CA SER A 89 15.44 9.69 -5.90
C SER A 89 16.89 10.18 -5.91
N SER A 90 17.46 10.59 -4.77
CA SER A 90 18.85 11.03 -4.68
C SER A 90 19.81 9.89 -5.00
N CYS A 91 19.64 8.75 -4.33
CA CYS A 91 20.44 7.54 -4.55
C CYS A 91 20.38 7.09 -6.02
N ARG A 92 19.17 6.98 -6.57
CA ARG A 92 18.96 6.62 -7.99
C ARG A 92 19.66 7.57 -8.96
N LYS A 93 19.48 8.88 -8.79
CA LYS A 93 20.06 9.89 -9.70
C LYS A 93 21.57 9.94 -9.60
N GLN A 94 22.11 9.82 -8.39
CA GLN A 94 23.55 9.92 -8.13
C GLN A 94 24.33 8.73 -8.71
N HIS A 95 23.77 7.53 -8.62
CA HIS A 95 24.46 6.30 -9.04
C HIS A 95 23.99 5.76 -10.39
N ASN A 96 23.05 6.44 -11.06
CA ASN A 96 22.43 6.00 -12.31
C ASN A 96 22.02 4.52 -12.28
N CYS A 97 21.46 4.09 -11.14
CA CYS A 97 21.11 2.70 -10.88
C CYS A 97 19.64 2.55 -10.52
N GLU A 98 19.07 1.41 -10.83
CA GLU A 98 17.70 1.04 -10.47
C GLU A 98 17.69 -0.35 -9.83
N LEU A 99 16.61 -0.67 -9.13
CA LEU A 99 16.43 -1.99 -8.53
C LEU A 99 15.86 -2.99 -9.54
N LEU A 100 16.34 -4.23 -9.49
CA LEU A 100 15.73 -5.34 -10.21
C LEU A 100 14.44 -5.76 -9.48
N LEU A 101 13.37 -5.01 -9.72
CA LEU A 101 12.06 -5.28 -9.12
C LEU A 101 11.30 -6.33 -9.93
N PRO A 102 10.42 -7.14 -9.29
CA PRO A 102 9.49 -8.03 -9.98
C PRO A 102 8.35 -7.25 -10.64
N SER A 103 7.53 -7.88 -11.49
CA SER A 103 6.43 -7.19 -12.19
C SER A 103 5.45 -6.51 -11.21
N ASP A 104 4.77 -5.45 -11.65
CA ASP A 104 3.88 -4.67 -10.79
C ASP A 104 2.79 -5.55 -10.13
N ASN A 105 2.26 -6.53 -10.88
CA ASN A 105 1.30 -7.50 -10.34
C ASN A 105 1.91 -8.36 -9.23
N VAL A 106 3.16 -8.83 -9.38
CA VAL A 106 3.84 -9.61 -8.34
C VAL A 106 4.12 -8.74 -7.11
N MET A 107 4.53 -7.49 -7.30
CA MET A 107 4.70 -6.54 -6.20
C MET A 107 3.38 -6.34 -5.43
N VAL A 108 2.27 -6.13 -6.13
CA VAL A 108 0.94 -5.98 -5.50
C VAL A 108 0.52 -7.25 -4.74
N GLN A 109 0.78 -8.44 -5.30
CA GLN A 109 0.51 -9.70 -4.60
C GLN A 109 1.38 -9.85 -3.35
N LYS A 110 2.67 -9.48 -3.40
CA LYS A 110 3.55 -9.48 -2.23
C LYS A 110 3.08 -8.50 -1.16
N LEU A 111 2.61 -7.31 -1.56
CA LEU A 111 2.02 -6.35 -0.63
C LEU A 111 0.83 -6.97 0.11
N ARG A 112 -0.09 -7.61 -0.62
CA ARG A 112 -1.25 -8.31 -0.05
C ARG A 112 -0.85 -9.42 0.92
N THR A 113 0.12 -10.27 0.56
CA THR A 113 0.65 -11.30 1.46
C THR A 113 1.25 -10.69 2.73
N CYS A 114 2.03 -9.61 2.61
CA CYS A 114 2.61 -8.93 3.77
C CYS A 114 1.56 -8.25 4.66
N MET A 115 0.46 -7.75 4.09
CA MET A 115 -0.67 -7.24 4.88
C MET A 115 -1.25 -8.35 5.76
N GLN A 116 -1.49 -9.52 5.20
CA GLN A 116 -2.03 -10.66 5.94
C GLN A 116 -1.07 -11.13 7.03
N SER A 117 0.21 -11.33 6.71
CA SER A 117 1.20 -11.84 7.68
C SER A 117 1.51 -10.86 8.80
N SER A 118 1.35 -9.55 8.56
CA SER A 118 1.64 -8.50 9.55
C SER A 118 0.45 -8.18 10.46
N GLY A 119 -0.66 -8.93 10.36
CA GLY A 119 -1.89 -8.63 11.08
C GLY A 119 -2.64 -7.40 10.56
N PHE A 120 -2.24 -6.87 9.41
CA PHE A 120 -2.90 -5.76 8.70
C PHE A 120 -3.80 -6.25 7.55
N GLY A 121 -4.29 -7.50 7.64
CA GLY A 121 -5.31 -8.05 6.76
C GLY A 121 -6.70 -7.48 7.09
N THR A 122 -7.76 -8.27 6.86
CA THR A 122 -9.15 -7.87 7.12
C THR A 122 -9.34 -7.23 8.50
N ALA A 123 -8.94 -7.92 9.58
CA ALA A 123 -9.14 -7.42 10.94
C ALA A 123 -8.47 -6.06 11.21
N GLY A 124 -7.21 -5.89 10.78
CA GLY A 124 -6.48 -4.64 10.96
C GLY A 124 -7.11 -3.47 10.19
N VAL A 125 -7.57 -3.71 8.96
CA VAL A 125 -8.25 -2.67 8.17
C VAL A 125 -9.64 -2.34 8.72
N GLN A 126 -10.38 -3.34 9.17
CA GLN A 126 -11.67 -3.12 9.85
C GLN A 126 -11.47 -2.33 11.15
N GLN A 127 -10.42 -2.60 11.92
CA GLN A 127 -10.09 -1.86 13.14
C GLN A 127 -9.84 -0.37 12.84
N VAL A 128 -8.99 -0.06 11.85
CA VAL A 128 -8.73 1.32 11.43
C VAL A 128 -10.02 1.98 10.94
N CYS A 129 -10.79 1.29 10.10
CA CYS A 129 -12.04 1.81 9.57
C CYS A 129 -13.03 2.17 10.69
N ASN A 130 -13.25 1.26 11.63
CA ASN A 130 -14.16 1.48 12.76
C ASN A 130 -13.67 2.62 13.66
N CYS A 131 -12.35 2.73 13.89
CA CYS A 131 -11.79 3.87 14.63
C CYS A 131 -12.03 5.20 13.89
N LEU A 132 -11.85 5.24 12.57
CA LEU A 132 -12.11 6.44 11.77
C LEU A 132 -13.59 6.82 11.79
N ALA A 133 -14.49 5.83 11.70
CA ALA A 133 -15.93 6.04 11.83
C ALA A 133 -16.26 6.70 13.19
N ASN A 134 -15.74 6.13 14.28
CA ASN A 134 -15.92 6.66 15.64
C ASN A 134 -15.27 8.04 15.84
N ALA A 135 -14.22 8.37 15.07
CA ALA A 135 -13.57 9.67 15.08
C ALA A 135 -14.32 10.76 14.28
N GLY A 136 -15.52 10.46 13.76
CA GLY A 136 -16.41 11.41 13.10
C GLY A 136 -16.59 11.19 11.60
N ALA A 137 -15.94 10.17 11.01
CA ALA A 137 -16.13 9.84 9.61
C ALA A 137 -17.26 8.80 9.43
N ASN A 138 -18.46 9.17 9.88
CA ASN A 138 -19.64 8.28 10.00
C ASN A 138 -20.05 7.62 8.69
N GLN A 139 -19.69 8.21 7.54
CA GLN A 139 -19.89 7.62 6.22
C GLN A 139 -19.21 6.25 6.03
N PHE A 140 -18.27 5.86 6.91
CA PHE A 140 -17.61 4.55 6.91
C PHE A 140 -18.36 3.49 7.73
N ALA A 141 -19.23 3.87 8.66
CA ALA A 141 -19.76 2.95 9.67
C ALA A 141 -20.48 1.74 9.07
N SER A 142 -21.22 1.95 7.97
CA SER A 142 -21.95 0.89 7.27
C SER A 142 -21.05 -0.01 6.40
N VAL A 143 -19.81 0.40 6.13
CA VAL A 143 -18.87 -0.29 5.22
C VAL A 143 -17.79 -1.05 5.97
N CYS A 144 -17.40 -0.60 7.18
CA CYS A 144 -16.25 -1.15 7.89
C CYS A 144 -16.30 -2.66 8.06
N ASN A 145 -17.41 -3.23 8.52
CA ASN A 145 -17.52 -4.68 8.76
C ASN A 145 -17.62 -5.51 7.46
N ARG A 146 -17.83 -4.86 6.31
CA ARG A 146 -17.90 -5.50 4.98
C ARG A 146 -16.57 -5.47 4.23
N LEU A 147 -15.59 -4.69 4.70
CA LEU A 147 -14.25 -4.70 4.13
C LEU A 147 -13.59 -6.06 4.39
N THR A 148 -13.32 -6.81 3.34
CA THR A 148 -12.56 -8.07 3.44
C THR A 148 -11.33 -7.98 2.55
N ILE A 149 -10.14 -8.14 3.13
CA ILE A 149 -8.90 -8.32 2.39
C ILE A 149 -8.69 -9.83 2.32
N ILE A 150 -9.15 -10.41 1.22
CA ILE A 150 -8.85 -11.80 0.86
C ILE A 150 -7.36 -11.87 0.53
#